data_AF-A0A1Y5SDW9-F1
#
_entry.id   AF-A0A1Y5SDW9-F1
#
_cell.length_a   1.000
_cell.length_b   1.000
_cell.length_c   1.000
_cell.angle_alpha   90.00
_cell.angle_beta   90.00
_cell.angle_gamma   90.00
#
_symmetry.space_group_name_H-M   'P 1'
#
loop_
_entity.id
_entity.type
_entity.pdbx_description
1 polymer ?
#
loop_
_entity_poly.entity_id
_entity_poly.type
_entity_poly.pdbx_seq_one_letter_code
_entity_poly.pdbx_strand_id
1 'polypeptide(L)'
;MGMIWTKPKIKCALEERGMTLTGLADLNGINPSVMRNVWTRGSRGAEKALAEFLDVKPAELFPDRYPIRKSRLLSKENEALIERAKAQRAADNGCAA
;
A
#
# COMPACT_ATOMS: atom_id res chain seq x y z
N MET A 1 10.94 -21.29 5.82
CA MET A 1 9.94 -21.86 4.90
C MET A 1 9.03 -20.71 4.48
N GLY A 2 9.17 -20.19 3.26
CA GLY A 2 8.37 -19.05 2.79
C GLY A 2 6.90 -19.43 2.76
N MET A 3 6.08 -18.80 3.59
CA MET A 3 4.66 -19.10 3.62
C MET A 3 4.00 -18.51 2.37
N ILE A 4 3.50 -19.36 1.49
CA ILE A 4 2.72 -18.91 0.34
C ILE A 4 1.39 -18.38 0.88
N TRP A 5 1.21 -17.07 0.79
CA TRP A 5 -0.03 -16.41 1.16
C TRP A 5 -1.09 -16.68 0.09
N THR A 6 -2.16 -17.36 0.48
CA THR A 6 -3.32 -17.60 -0.39
C THR A 6 -4.52 -16.81 0.13
N LYS A 7 -5.46 -16.46 -0.76
CA LYS A 7 -6.76 -15.84 -0.40
C LYS A 7 -7.40 -16.41 0.87
N PRO A 8 -7.59 -17.75 0.99
CA PRO A 8 -8.19 -18.33 2.19
C PRO A 8 -7.31 -18.16 3.43
N LYS A 9 -5.98 -18.26 3.31
CA LYS A 9 -5.06 -18.03 4.45
C LYS A 9 -5.14 -16.61 4.98
N ILE A 10 -5.18 -15.63 4.09
CA ILE A 10 -5.29 -14.22 4.49
C ILE A 10 -6.64 -13.97 5.18
N LYS A 11 -7.73 -14.54 4.65
CA LYS A 11 -9.04 -14.49 5.32
C LYS A 11 -9.02 -15.15 6.70
N CYS A 12 -8.46 -16.35 6.81
CA CYS A 12 -8.30 -17.06 8.07
C CYS A 12 -7.54 -16.20 9.09
N ALA A 13 -6.39 -15.64 8.71
CA ALA A 13 -5.59 -14.78 9.59
C ALA A 13 -6.31 -13.50 10.01
N LEU A 14 -7.16 -12.94 9.14
CA LEU A 14 -8.04 -11.82 9.47
C LEU A 14 -9.10 -12.21 10.51
N GLU A 15 -9.77 -13.35 10.28
CA GLU A 15 -10.80 -13.88 11.19
C GLU A 15 -10.20 -14.30 12.54
N GLU A 16 -9.02 -14.91 12.56
CA GLU A 16 -8.28 -15.28 13.78
C GLU A 16 -7.91 -14.05 14.64
N ARG A 17 -7.65 -12.90 14.01
CA ARG A 17 -7.45 -11.62 14.71
C ARG A 17 -8.76 -10.90 15.03
N GLY A 18 -9.92 -11.50 14.75
CA GLY A 18 -11.23 -10.91 15.01
C GLY A 18 -11.58 -9.73 14.10
N MET A 19 -10.94 -9.62 12.93
CA MET A 19 -11.19 -8.51 12.00
C MET A 19 -11.77 -8.99 10.67
N THR A 20 -12.66 -8.16 10.12
CA THR A 20 -13.25 -8.39 8.81
C THR A 20 -12.65 -7.43 7.79
N LEU A 21 -12.71 -7.80 6.51
CA LEU A 21 -12.30 -6.90 5.42
C LEU A 21 -13.06 -5.56 5.48
N THR A 22 -14.33 -5.59 5.87
CA THR A 22 -15.14 -4.38 6.03
C THR A 22 -14.67 -3.53 7.19
N GLY A 23 -14.38 -4.13 8.35
CA GLY A 23 -13.88 -3.41 9.52
C GLY A 23 -12.48 -2.83 9.29
N LEU A 24 -11.60 -3.55 8.60
CA LEU A 24 -10.29 -3.01 8.19
C LEU A 24 -10.45 -1.83 7.22
N ALA A 25 -11.40 -1.93 6.28
CA ALA A 25 -11.67 -0.87 5.34
C ALA A 25 -12.17 0.40 6.05
N ASP A 26 -13.09 0.25 7.00
CA ASP A 26 -13.61 1.35 7.82
C ASP A 26 -12.49 2.02 8.65
N LEU A 27 -11.67 1.23 9.33
CA LEU A 27 -10.54 1.70 10.14
C LEU A 27 -9.53 2.52 9.32
N ASN A 28 -9.31 2.13 8.05
CA ASN A 28 -8.37 2.81 7.15
C ASN A 28 -9.03 3.90 6.29
N GLY A 29 -10.33 4.14 6.44
CA GLY A 29 -11.08 5.09 5.59
C GLY A 29 -11.13 4.68 4.11
N ILE A 30 -11.04 3.38 3.82
CA ILE A 30 -11.06 2.81 2.47
C ILE A 30 -12.48 2.31 2.16
N ASN A 31 -12.95 2.53 0.93
CA ASN A 31 -14.24 1.97 0.52
C ASN A 31 -14.23 0.42 0.64
N PRO A 32 -15.23 -0.19 1.27
CA PRO A 32 -15.26 -1.65 1.46
C PRO A 32 -15.31 -2.41 0.13
N SER A 33 -15.85 -1.80 -0.93
CA SER A 33 -15.80 -2.36 -2.28
C SER A 33 -14.37 -2.46 -2.84
N VAL A 34 -13.49 -1.52 -2.48
CA VAL A 34 -12.07 -1.54 -2.87
C VAL A 34 -11.36 -2.67 -2.14
N MET A 35 -11.64 -2.83 -0.85
CA MET A 35 -11.08 -3.89 -0.03
C MET A 35 -11.50 -5.29 -0.51
N ARG A 36 -12.77 -5.45 -0.91
CA ARG A 36 -13.27 -6.71 -1.48
C ARG A 36 -12.67 -7.02 -2.85
N ASN A 37 -12.37 -5.98 -3.62
CA ASN A 37 -11.72 -6.06 -4.91
C ASN A 37 -10.18 -6.12 -4.84
N VAL A 38 -9.55 -6.07 -3.66
CA VAL A 38 -8.08 -6.09 -3.51
C VAL A 38 -7.41 -7.27 -4.23
N TRP A 39 -8.15 -8.36 -4.37
CA TRP A 39 -7.75 -9.58 -5.06
C TRP A 39 -7.69 -9.46 -6.58
N THR A 40 -8.60 -8.67 -7.15
CA THR A 40 -8.80 -8.57 -8.61
C THR A 40 -8.20 -7.26 -9.12
N ARG A 41 -8.47 -6.15 -8.42
CA ARG A 41 -7.94 -4.81 -8.71
C ARG A 41 -7.06 -4.36 -7.55
N GLY A 42 -5.75 -4.34 -7.79
CA GLY A 42 -4.74 -3.97 -6.80
C GLY A 42 -4.87 -2.50 -6.46
N SER A 43 -5.35 -2.25 -5.26
CA SER A 43 -5.48 -0.89 -4.74
C SER A 43 -4.44 -0.74 -3.65
N ARG A 44 -3.48 0.16 -3.87
CA ARG A 44 -2.33 0.35 -2.97
C ARG A 44 -2.74 0.57 -1.52
N GLY A 45 -3.83 1.30 -1.29
CA GLY A 45 -4.37 1.52 0.06
C GLY A 45 -4.82 0.21 0.72
N ALA A 46 -5.58 -0.62 -0.01
CA ALA A 46 -6.06 -1.90 0.51
C ALA A 46 -4.92 -2.91 0.74
N GLU A 47 -3.95 -2.96 -0.15
CA GLU A 47 -2.76 -3.81 0.00
C GLU A 47 -1.92 -3.40 1.20
N LYS A 48 -1.75 -2.08 1.42
CA LYS A 48 -1.01 -1.55 2.57
C LYS A 48 -1.75 -1.81 3.88
N ALA A 49 -3.07 -1.59 3.92
CA ALA A 49 -3.89 -1.86 5.10
C ALA A 49 -3.81 -3.34 5.52
N LEU A 50 -3.87 -4.27 4.54
CA LEU A 50 -3.67 -5.70 4.79
C LEU A 50 -2.26 -6.01 5.30
N ALA A 51 -1.24 -5.44 4.67
CA ALA A 51 0.15 -5.63 5.05
C ALA A 51 0.44 -5.13 6.47
N GLU A 52 0.00 -3.91 6.81
CA GLU A 52 0.10 -3.34 8.16
C GLU A 52 -0.67 -4.20 9.17
N PHE A 53 -1.87 -4.67 8.82
CA PHE A 53 -2.66 -5.46 9.75
C PHE A 53 -2.07 -6.83 10.04
N LEU A 54 -1.44 -7.47 9.06
CA LEU A 54 -0.79 -8.76 9.22
C LEU A 54 0.67 -8.64 9.68
N ASP A 55 1.21 -7.42 9.81
CA ASP A 55 2.63 -7.13 10.07
C ASP A 55 3.57 -7.84 9.07
N VAL A 56 3.17 -7.86 7.80
CA VAL A 56 3.93 -8.49 6.70
C VAL A 56 4.11 -7.52 5.56
N LYS A 57 5.11 -7.74 4.72
CA LYS A 57 5.29 -6.90 3.54
C LYS A 57 4.19 -7.17 2.51
N PRO A 58 3.69 -6.14 1.79
CA PRO A 58 2.72 -6.36 0.70
C PRO A 58 3.31 -7.23 -0.42
N ALA A 59 4.64 -7.23 -0.58
CA ALA A 59 5.36 -8.09 -1.52
C ALA A 59 5.30 -9.58 -1.15
N GLU A 60 5.14 -9.92 0.13
CA GLU A 60 4.98 -11.32 0.56
C GLU A 60 3.53 -11.79 0.38
N LEU A 61 2.55 -10.90 0.61
CA LEU A 61 1.14 -11.18 0.39
C LEU A 61 0.77 -11.28 -1.09
N PHE A 62 1.36 -10.41 -1.92
CA PHE A 62 1.07 -10.29 -3.34
C PHE A 62 2.35 -10.41 -4.17
N PRO A 63 2.99 -11.59 -4.21
CA PRO A 63 4.23 -11.80 -4.97
C PRO A 63 4.00 -11.65 -6.49
N ASP A 64 2.77 -11.81 -6.98
CA ASP A 64 2.41 -11.60 -8.39
C ASP A 64 2.45 -10.11 -8.82
N ARG A 65 2.14 -9.19 -7.89
CA ARG A 65 2.15 -7.74 -8.17
C ARG A 65 3.50 -7.08 -7.92
N TYR A 66 4.34 -7.68 -7.08
CA TYR A 66 5.64 -7.13 -6.68
C TYR A 66 6.76 -7.99 -7.28
N PRO A 67 7.79 -7.40 -7.92
CA PRO A 67 8.17 -6.00 -7.84
C PRO A 67 7.30 -5.11 -8.72
N ILE A 68 6.73 -4.06 -8.11
CA ILE A 68 6.18 -2.95 -8.86
C ILE A 68 7.35 -2.33 -9.59
N ARG A 69 7.55 -2.75 -10.85
CA ARG A 69 8.35 -1.97 -11.77
C ARG A 69 7.62 -0.65 -11.86
N LYS A 70 8.15 0.38 -11.19
CA LYS A 70 7.82 1.76 -11.54
C LYS A 70 8.10 1.80 -13.03
N SER A 71 7.07 1.88 -13.88
CA SER A 71 7.24 2.23 -15.27
C SER A 71 7.97 3.56 -15.21
N ARG A 72 9.29 3.50 -15.40
CA ARG A 72 10.22 4.61 -15.18
C ARG A 72 10.02 5.58 -16.34
N LEU A 73 8.88 6.26 -16.32
CA LEU A 73 8.51 7.28 -17.29
C LEU A 73 9.17 8.63 -16.94
N LEU A 74 9.70 8.78 -15.73
CA LEU A 74 10.56 9.91 -15.39
C LEU A 74 12.03 9.56 -15.65
N SER A 75 12.62 10.24 -16.64
CA SER A 75 14.07 10.41 -16.73
C SER A 75 14.61 10.88 -15.38
N LYS A 76 15.86 10.50 -15.04
CA LYS A 76 16.53 10.93 -13.79
C LYS A 76 16.44 12.44 -13.55
N GLU A 77 16.40 13.22 -14.62
CA GLU A 77 16.24 14.67 -14.61
C GLU A 77 14.92 15.12 -13.94
N ASN A 78 13.81 14.44 -14.20
CA ASN A 78 12.53 14.78 -13.59
C ASN A 78 12.47 14.38 -12.11
N GLU A 79 13.20 13.34 -11.70
CA GLU A 79 13.36 12.97 -10.28
C GLU A 79 14.06 14.10 -9.52
N ALA A 80 15.17 14.62 -10.06
CA ALA A 80 15.90 15.76 -9.48
C ALA A 80 15.06 17.05 -9.43
N LEU A 81 14.21 17.30 -10.45
CA LEU A 81 13.29 18.45 -10.45
C LEU A 81 12.22 18.35 -9.35
N ILE A 82 11.68 17.15 -9.10
CA ILE A 82 10.70 16.93 -8.02
C ILE A 82 11.38 17.11 -6.65
N GLU A 83 12.59 16.59 -6.47
CA GLU A 83 13.34 16.77 -5.22
C GLU A 83 13.67 18.24 -4.97
N ARG A 84 14.11 18.97 -5.99
CA ARG A 84 14.30 20.43 -5.91
C ARG A 84 13.01 21.15 -5.55
N ALA A 85 11.89 20.82 -6.20
CA ALA A 85 10.60 21.46 -5.92
C ALA A 85 10.10 21.18 -4.49
N LYS A 86 10.34 19.97 -3.97
CA LYS A 86 10.07 19.64 -2.57
C LYS A 86 10.97 20.43 -1.61
N ALA A 87 12.26 20.54 -1.92
CA ALA A 87 13.23 21.29 -1.11
C ALA A 87 12.91 22.79 -1.08
N GLN A 88 12.50 23.38 -2.22
CA GLN A 88 12.07 24.76 -2.28
C GLN A 88 10.83 25.00 -1.41
N ARG A 89 9.77 24.20 -1.57
CA ARG A 89 8.56 24.32 -0.72
C ARG A 89 8.86 24.18 0.78
N ALA A 90 9.82 23.34 1.15
CA ALA A 90 10.26 23.22 2.54
C ALA A 90 10.96 24.49 3.03
N ALA A 91 11.75 25.15 2.18
CA ALA A 91 12.39 26.42 2.49
C ALA A 91 11.38 27.58 2.53
N ASP A 92 10.41 27.61 1.62
CA ASP A 92 9.34 28.63 1.58
C ASP A 92 8.47 28.57 2.83
N ASN A 93 8.14 27.37 3.34
CA ASN A 93 7.41 27.19 4.60
C ASN A 93 8.19 27.62 5.85
N GLY A 94 9.52 27.78 5.76
CA GLY A 94 10.36 28.25 6.86
C GLY A 94 10.57 29.77 6.92
N CYS A 95 10.25 30.49 5.83
CA CYS A 95 10.42 31.95 5.74
C CYS A 95 9.14 32.71 6.17
N ALA A 96 8.00 32.02 6.29
CA ALA A 96 6.71 32.61 6.66
C ALA A 96 6.41 32.60 8.19
N ALA A 97 7.44 32.51 9.04
CA ALA A 97 7.32 32.51 10.50
C ALA A 97 7.97 33.75 11.13
#